data_AF-A0A0C3AR79-F1
#
_entry.id   AF-A0A0C3AR79-F1
#
_cell.length_a   1.000
_cell.length_b   1.000
_cell.length_c   1.000
_cell.angle_alpha   90.00
_cell.angle_beta   90.00
_cell.angle_gamma   90.00
#
_symmetry.space_group_name_H-M   'P 1'
#
loop_
_entity.id
_entity.type
_entity.pdbx_description
1 polymer ?
#
loop_
_entity_poly.entity_id
_entity_poly.type
_entity_poly.pdbx_seq_one_letter_code
_entity_poly.pdbx_strand_id
1 'polypeptide(L)'
;QKHRALDILTIFSDRCIMRFSNKETGVVNTLSGRWCNECVQDEELLARYGRHKAFYTGSNSSCRQHIRSHYKLYKVRCAEKGLSEHHHALPRTLLKAKQEAKKKGAQ
;
A
#
# COMPACT_ATOMS: atom_id res chain seq x y z
N GLN A 1 -6.08 13.19 18.20
CA GLN A 1 -4.77 12.96 17.56
C GLN A 1 -5.01 12.29 16.22
N LYS A 2 -4.60 12.92 15.09
CA LYS A 2 -4.69 12.28 13.77
C LYS A 2 -3.84 11.01 13.83
N HIS A 3 -4.45 9.83 13.83
CA HIS A 3 -3.74 8.57 13.63
C HIS A 3 -2.92 8.74 12.35
N ARG A 4 -1.60 8.99 12.48
CA ARG A 4 -0.69 8.90 11.33
C ARG A 4 -0.99 7.53 10.72
N ALA A 5 -1.12 7.47 9.39
CA ALA A 5 -1.34 6.22 8.67
C ALA A 5 -0.06 5.36 8.71
N LEU A 6 0.43 5.05 9.91
CA LEU A 6 1.64 4.29 10.19
C LEU A 6 1.51 2.86 9.67
N ASP A 7 0.27 2.36 9.59
CA ASP A 7 -0.05 1.10 8.94
C ASP A 7 0.40 1.10 7.47
N ILE A 8 0.30 2.24 6.76
CA ILE A 8 0.77 2.34 5.38
C ILE A 8 2.29 2.16 5.31
N LEU A 9 3.02 2.71 6.28
CA LEU A 9 4.49 2.62 6.36
C LEU A 9 5.01 1.20 6.66
N THR A 10 4.13 0.22 6.87
CA THR A 10 4.54 -1.18 6.97
C THR A 10 4.87 -1.77 5.61
N ILE A 11 4.25 -1.30 4.52
CA ILE A 11 4.47 -1.78 3.15
C ILE A 11 5.05 -0.70 2.26
N PHE A 12 4.67 0.55 2.49
CA PHE A 12 5.11 1.69 1.71
C PHE A 12 6.26 2.45 2.36
N SER A 13 7.04 3.12 1.53
CA SER A 13 7.95 4.17 1.96
C SER A 13 7.21 5.38 2.53
N ASP A 14 7.96 6.30 3.14
CA ASP A 14 7.53 7.68 3.30
C ASP A 14 7.22 8.33 1.95
N ARG A 15 6.42 9.39 2.00
CA ARG A 15 6.01 10.11 0.78
C ARG A 15 7.24 10.83 0.22
N CYS A 16 7.55 10.57 -1.04
CA CYS A 16 8.67 11.20 -1.75
C CYS A 16 8.20 11.83 -3.06
N ILE A 17 9.08 12.64 -3.66
CA ILE A 17 8.87 13.25 -4.97
C ILE A 17 9.74 12.49 -5.98
N MET A 18 9.11 11.87 -6.96
CA MET A 18 9.78 11.25 -8.09
C MET A 18 9.87 12.28 -9.21
N ARG A 19 11.07 12.44 -9.79
CA ARG A 19 11.30 13.31 -10.95
C ARG A 19 11.59 12.43 -12.16
N PHE A 20 10.96 12.72 -13.29
CA PHE A 20 11.29 12.09 -14.56
C PHE A 20 11.51 13.17 -15.61
N SER A 21 12.67 13.09 -16.25
CA SER A 21 13.05 13.96 -17.35
C SER A 21 12.73 13.27 -18.68
N ASN A 22 11.97 13.96 -19.54
CA ASN A 22 11.92 13.59 -20.93
C ASN A 22 13.24 14.01 -21.59
N LYS A 23 13.99 13.06 -22.16
CA LYS A 23 15.30 13.32 -22.77
C LYS A 23 15.19 14.12 -24.07
N GLU A 24 14.08 14.01 -24.79
CA GLU A 24 13.87 14.67 -26.09
C GLU A 24 13.46 16.13 -25.91
N THR A 25 12.57 16.41 -24.95
CA THR A 25 12.05 17.76 -24.72
C THR A 25 12.78 18.51 -23.60
N GLY A 26 13.58 17.81 -22.79
CA GLY A 26 14.21 18.36 -21.58
C GLY A 26 13.22 18.65 -20.44
N VAL A 27 11.93 18.42 -20.63
CA VAL A 27 10.89 18.72 -19.63
C VAL A 27 11.01 17.75 -18.45
N VAL A 28 11.12 18.31 -17.26
CA VAL A 28 11.11 17.56 -15.99
C VAL A 28 9.72 17.62 -15.40
N ASN A 29 9.11 16.45 -15.23
CA ASN A 29 7.85 16.30 -14.52
C ASN A 29 8.11 15.70 -13.13
N THR A 30 7.29 16.09 -12.16
CA THR A 30 7.40 15.62 -10.78
C THR A 30 6.10 15.02 -10.29
N LEU A 31 6.18 13.86 -9.63
CA LEU A 31 5.04 13.21 -8.99
C LEU A 31 5.33 12.98 -7.52
N SER A 32 4.35 13.31 -6.67
CA SER A 32 4.43 13.03 -5.23
C SER A 32 3.68 11.73 -4.91
N GLY A 33 4.36 10.77 -4.30
CA GLY A 33 3.82 9.44 -4.07
C GLY A 33 4.66 8.63 -3.08
N ARG A 34 4.44 7.32 -3.05
CA ARG A 34 5.14 6.37 -2.16
C ARG A 34 5.57 5.15 -2.97
N TRP A 35 6.70 4.56 -2.60
CA TRP A 35 7.13 3.27 -3.12
C TRP A 35 6.48 2.15 -2.34
N CYS A 36 5.94 1.14 -3.02
CA CYS A 36 5.72 -0.14 -2.36
C CYS A 36 7.08 -0.84 -2.22
N ASN A 37 7.49 -1.11 -0.98
CA ASN A 37 8.80 -1.69 -0.69
C ASN A 37 8.93 -3.13 -1.19
N GLU A 38 7.81 -3.82 -1.43
CA GLU A 38 7.79 -5.17 -1.98
C GLU A 38 7.81 -5.13 -3.52
N CYS A 39 6.93 -4.35 -4.15
CA CYS A 39 6.88 -4.27 -5.62
C CYS A 39 8.14 -3.66 -6.24
N VAL A 40 8.87 -2.81 -5.51
CA VAL A 40 10.13 -2.23 -6.01
C VAL A 40 11.28 -3.24 -6.02
N GLN A 41 11.12 -4.39 -5.35
CA GLN A 41 12.09 -5.50 -5.32
C GLN A 41 11.68 -6.65 -6.26
N ASP A 42 10.51 -6.57 -6.90
CA ASP A 42 10.00 -7.59 -7.81
C ASP A 42 10.58 -7.39 -9.21
N GLU A 43 11.69 -8.07 -9.50
CA GLU A 43 12.42 -7.93 -10.77
C GLU A 43 11.56 -8.29 -12.00
N GLU A 44 10.66 -9.27 -11.89
CA GLU A 44 9.78 -9.65 -13.00
C GLU A 44 8.77 -8.53 -13.31
N LEU A 45 8.14 -7.97 -12.28
CA LEU A 45 7.25 -6.82 -12.41
C LEU A 45 7.98 -5.60 -12.99
N LEU A 46 9.20 -5.36 -12.51
CA LEU A 46 10.03 -4.24 -12.97
C LEU A 46 10.51 -4.43 -14.41
N ALA A 47 10.87 -5.63 -14.83
CA ALA A 47 11.26 -5.93 -16.20
C ALA A 47 10.08 -5.72 -17.17
N ARG A 48 8.87 -6.12 -16.76
CA ARG A 48 7.69 -6.03 -17.61
C ARG A 48 7.08 -4.64 -17.71
N TYR A 49 7.05 -3.88 -16.62
CA TYR A 49 6.32 -2.61 -16.54
C TYR A 49 7.19 -1.41 -16.18
N GLY A 50 8.44 -1.62 -15.76
CA GLY A 50 9.32 -0.58 -15.26
C GLY A 50 9.03 -0.17 -13.81
N ARG A 51 9.98 0.56 -13.22
CA ARG A 51 9.94 1.00 -11.82
C ARG A 51 8.72 1.84 -11.47
N HIS A 52 8.19 2.64 -12.39
CA HIS A 52 7.02 3.47 -12.10
C HIS A 52 5.81 2.65 -11.61
N LYS A 53 5.73 1.36 -11.96
CA LYS A 53 4.62 0.48 -11.55
C LYS A 53 4.59 0.22 -10.04
N ALA A 54 5.73 0.31 -9.37
CA ALA A 54 5.86 0.21 -7.92
C ALA A 54 5.67 1.56 -7.19
N PHE A 55 5.47 2.66 -7.92
CA PHE A 55 5.29 4.00 -7.38
C PHE A 55 3.82 4.42 -7.38
N TYR A 56 3.28 4.73 -6.20
CA TYR A 56 1.87 5.01 -6.00
C TYR A 56 1.66 6.49 -5.63
N THR A 57 0.95 7.21 -6.49
CA THR A 57 0.61 8.64 -6.31
C THR A 57 -0.74 8.87 -5.62
N GLY A 58 -1.48 7.78 -5.34
CA GLY A 58 -2.83 7.82 -4.78
C GLY A 58 -2.90 8.22 -3.30
N SER A 59 -4.13 8.33 -2.81
CA SER A 59 -4.40 8.62 -1.39
C SER A 59 -4.05 7.44 -0.47
N ASN A 60 -4.13 7.66 0.84
CA ASN A 60 -3.99 6.61 1.84
C ASN A 60 -4.96 5.44 1.61
N SER A 61 -6.18 5.74 1.16
CA SER A 61 -7.17 4.71 0.83
C SER A 61 -6.70 3.84 -0.33
N SER A 62 -6.23 4.45 -1.43
CA SER A 62 -5.69 3.71 -2.58
C SER A 62 -4.47 2.86 -2.20
N CYS A 63 -3.58 3.38 -1.36
CA CYS A 63 -2.45 2.62 -0.83
C CYS A 63 -2.92 1.38 -0.07
N ARG A 64 -3.93 1.51 0.81
CA ARG A 64 -4.49 0.37 1.55
C ARG A 64 -5.18 -0.66 0.67
N GLN A 65 -5.78 -0.23 -0.45
CA GLN A 65 -6.32 -1.18 -1.42
C GLN A 65 -5.20 -2.03 -2.03
N HIS A 66 -4.05 -1.42 -2.35
CA HIS A 66 -2.87 -2.15 -2.82
C HIS A 66 -2.30 -3.07 -1.73
N ILE A 67 -2.22 -2.62 -0.47
CA ILE A 67 -1.75 -3.43 0.67
C ILE A 67 -2.48 -4.77 0.79
N ARG A 68 -3.75 -4.88 0.36
CA ARG A 68 -4.45 -6.17 0.34
C ARG A 68 -3.71 -7.26 -0.43
N SER A 69 -2.98 -6.90 -1.50
CA SER A 69 -2.15 -7.85 -2.25
C SER A 69 -0.94 -8.36 -1.45
N HIS A 70 -0.47 -7.57 -0.49
CA HIS A 70 0.60 -7.89 0.46
C HIS A 70 0.09 -8.21 1.86
N TYR A 71 -1.19 -8.62 2.00
CA TYR A 71 -1.86 -8.67 3.29
C TYR A 71 -1.15 -9.54 4.34
N LYS A 72 -0.61 -10.71 3.94
CA LYS A 72 0.08 -11.60 4.88
C LYS A 72 1.26 -10.90 5.55
N LEU A 73 2.09 -10.21 4.76
CA LEU A 73 3.24 -9.47 5.25
C LEU A 73 2.82 -8.23 6.05
N TYR A 74 1.81 -7.50 5.56
CA TYR A 74 1.22 -6.37 6.27
C TYR A 74 0.76 -6.76 7.67
N LYS A 75 0.06 -7.89 7.81
CA LYS A 75 -0.43 -8.39 9.09
C LYS A 75 0.71 -8.64 10.08
N VAL A 76 1.78 -9.30 9.63
CA VAL A 76 2.97 -9.55 10.46
C VAL A 76 3.62 -8.25 10.91
N ARG A 77 3.90 -7.33 9.98
CA ARG A 77 4.54 -6.04 10.29
C ARG A 77 3.67 -5.14 11.17
N CYS A 78 2.35 -5.22 11.05
CA CYS A 78 1.43 -4.54 11.97
C CYS A 78 1.54 -5.12 13.38
N ALA A 79 1.53 -6.44 13.54
CA ALA A 79 1.66 -7.10 14.84
C ALA A 79 3.00 -6.76 15.53
N GLU A 80 4.11 -6.84 14.78
CA GLU A 80 5.46 -6.48 15.28
C GLU A 80 5.55 -5.04 15.79
N LYS A 81 4.81 -4.12 15.16
CA LYS A 81 4.80 -2.70 15.51
C LYS A 81 3.68 -2.31 16.47
N GLY A 82 2.89 -3.27 16.97
CA GLY A 82 1.73 -2.98 17.83
C GLY A 82 0.64 -2.16 17.15
N LEU A 83 0.52 -2.26 15.82
CA LEU A 83 -0.46 -1.52 15.01
C LEU A 83 -1.71 -2.36 14.75
N SER A 84 -2.87 -1.72 14.82
CA SER A 84 -4.13 -2.33 14.40
C SER A 84 -4.26 -2.34 12.88
N GLU A 85 -4.67 -3.48 12.32
CA GLU A 85 -4.92 -3.65 10.89
C GLU A 85 -6.10 -2.79 10.42
N HIS A 86 -5.88 -1.99 9.38
CA HIS A 86 -6.91 -1.14 8.83
C HIS A 86 -7.92 -1.94 7.99
N HIS A 87 -9.22 -1.75 8.20
CA HIS A 87 -10.27 -2.53 7.52
C HIS A 87 -10.20 -2.47 5.98
N HIS A 88 -9.85 -1.32 5.37
CA HIS A 88 -9.61 -1.22 3.93
C HIS A 88 -8.44 -2.06 3.39
N ALA A 89 -7.48 -2.44 4.22
CA ALA A 89 -6.35 -3.31 3.90
C ALA A 89 -6.65 -4.81 4.13
N LEU A 90 -7.81 -5.15 4.71
CA LEU A 90 -8.24 -6.53 4.89
C LEU A 90 -8.72 -7.14 3.55
N PRO A 91 -8.35 -8.39 3.25
CA PRO A 91 -8.95 -9.17 2.19
C PRO A 91 -10.48 -9.29 2.35
N ARG A 92 -11.19 -9.34 1.22
CA ARG A 92 -12.66 -9.43 1.20
C ARG A 92 -13.18 -10.67 1.92
N THR A 93 -12.48 -11.79 1.84
CA THR A 93 -12.83 -13.04 2.52
C THR A 93 -12.86 -12.87 4.04
N LEU A 94 -11.85 -12.22 4.61
CA LEU A 94 -11.77 -11.94 6.04
C LEU A 94 -12.81 -10.90 6.50
N LEU A 95 -13.08 -9.90 5.66
CA LEU A 95 -14.15 -8.93 5.92
C LEU A 95 -15.52 -9.61 6.02
N LYS A 96 -15.84 -10.51 5.07
CA LYS A 96 -17.10 -11.26 5.08
C LYS A 96 -17.22 -12.14 6.34
N ALA A 97 -16.18 -12.90 6.66
CA ALA A 97 -16.17 -13.75 7.85
C ALA A 97 -16.38 -12.95 9.15
N LYS A 98 -15.74 -11.77 9.29
CA LYS A 98 -15.96 -10.88 10.44
C LYS A 98 -17.39 -10.35 10.51
N GLN A 99 -18.00 -10.01 9.38
CA GLN A 99 -19.39 -9.55 9.32
C GLN A 99 -20.37 -10.66 9.70
N GLU A 100 -20.15 -11.88 9.21
CA GLU A 100 -20.98 -13.04 9.51
C GLU A 100 -20.88 -13.45 10.99
N ALA A 101 -19.68 -13.43 11.58
CA ALA A 101 -19.49 -13.66 13.01
C ALA A 101 -20.23 -12.61 13.85
N LYS A 102 -20.19 -11.33 13.45
CA LYS A 102 -20.91 -10.26 14.12
C LYS A 102 -22.44 -10.42 14.03
N LYS A 103 -22.95 -10.95 12.91
CA LYS A 103 -24.38 -11.26 12.75
C LYS A 103 -24.82 -12.44 13.62
N LYS A 104 -23.99 -13.48 13.76
CA LYS A 104 -24.30 -14.68 14.56
C LYS A 104 -24.20 -14.47 16.08
N GLY A 105 -23.33 -13.58 16.55
CA GLY A 105 -23.21 -13.27 17.98
C GLY A 105 -24.19 -12.21 18.50
N ALA A 106 -25.01 -11.63 17.63
CA ALA A 106 -26.07 -10.69 17.97
C ALA A 106 -27.47 -11.34 17.92
N GLN A 107 -27.51 -12.68 17.88
CA GLN A 107 -28.71 -13.51 17.78
C GLN A 107 -28.87 -14.37 19.02
#